data_AF-A0A4Z2CZY9-F1
#
_entry.id   AF-A0A4Z2CZY9-F1
#
_cell.length_a   1.000
_cell.length_b   1.000
_cell.length_c   1.000
_cell.angle_alpha   90.00
_cell.angle_beta   90.00
_cell.angle_gamma   90.00
#
_symmetry.space_group_name_H-M   'P 1'
#
loop_
_entity.id
_entity.type
_entity.pdbx_description
1 polymer ?
#
loop_
_entity_poly.entity_id
_entity_poly.type
_entity_poly.pdbx_seq_one_letter_code
_entity_poly.pdbx_strand_id
1 'polypeptide(L)'
;HNHPCTKSFMRCDPWFRRFTEEEKENINPVFQQSSSCDAVMEHVRHTYQKELISDDIRNMKSKVAVAFGSRDQVFDYIRERGQLREFHYVEGNVRRLSRVCFSTKDQIRLNRMFPEVVGIDSTYNINRARFSTFQRVITDNMGRERPVMFAWTAIVASTFKRQ
;
A
#
# COMPACT_ATOMS: atom_id res chain seq x y z
N HIS A 1 21.92 -34.57 25.32
CA HIS A 1 21.72 -33.11 25.50
C HIS A 1 22.89 -32.31 24.93
N ASN A 2 23.22 -32.45 23.65
CA ASN A 2 24.32 -31.74 22.98
C ASN A 2 23.83 -31.09 21.68
N HIS A 3 22.81 -30.22 21.77
CA HIS A 3 22.65 -29.24 20.70
C HIS A 3 23.58 -28.07 21.02
N PRO A 4 24.50 -27.70 20.13
CA PRO A 4 25.24 -26.46 20.27
C PRO A 4 24.18 -25.35 20.31
N CYS A 5 24.04 -24.70 21.45
CA CYS A 5 23.26 -23.47 21.55
C CYS A 5 24.06 -22.38 20.85
N THR A 6 24.06 -22.40 19.51
CA THR A 6 24.66 -21.35 18.71
C THR A 6 23.89 -20.07 18.99
N LYS A 7 24.60 -18.97 19.28
CA LYS A 7 24.00 -17.64 19.51
C LYS A 7 23.00 -17.23 18.42
N SER A 8 23.09 -17.80 17.22
CA SER A 8 22.14 -17.63 16.12
C SER A 8 20.71 -18.07 16.46
N PHE A 9 20.51 -19.14 17.23
CA PHE A 9 19.18 -19.68 17.53
C PHE A 9 18.39 -18.77 18.48
N MET A 10 19.09 -18.12 19.43
CA MET A 10 18.48 -17.16 20.34
C MET A 10 18.09 -15.84 19.64
N ARG A 11 18.72 -15.47 18.52
CA ARG A 11 18.41 -14.21 17.81
C ARG A 11 17.03 -14.20 17.13
N CYS A 12 16.50 -15.37 16.78
CA CYS A 12 15.16 -15.50 16.19
C CYS A 12 14.04 -15.53 17.24
N ASP A 13 14.39 -15.69 18.52
CA ASP A 13 13.40 -15.72 19.59
C ASP A 13 12.62 -14.39 19.63
N PRO A 14 11.29 -14.43 19.76
CA PRO A 14 10.45 -13.22 19.75
C PRO A 14 10.89 -12.14 20.75
N TRP A 15 11.51 -12.52 21.86
CA TRP A 15 12.00 -11.60 22.88
C TRP A 15 13.08 -10.67 22.33
N PHE A 16 14.04 -11.20 21.56
CA PHE A 16 15.17 -10.43 21.02
C PHE A 16 14.80 -9.59 19.79
N ARG A 17 13.62 -9.84 19.20
CA ARG A 17 13.08 -9.05 18.07
C ARG A 17 12.28 -7.82 18.50
N ARG A 18 11.93 -7.70 19.79
CA ARG A 18 11.14 -6.56 20.29
C ARG A 18 11.96 -5.28 20.31
N PHE A 19 11.37 -4.20 19.82
CA PHE A 19 11.91 -2.85 19.99
C PHE A 19 11.52 -2.26 21.35
N THR A 20 12.44 -1.50 21.96
CA THR A 20 12.15 -0.55 23.04
C THR A 20 11.36 0.64 22.50
N GLU A 21 10.76 1.46 23.36
CA GLU A 21 10.01 2.63 22.89
C GLU A 21 10.90 3.65 22.17
N GLU A 22 12.11 3.88 22.65
CA GLU A 22 13.09 4.75 21.98
C GLU A 22 13.48 4.20 20.60
N GLU A 23 13.73 2.90 20.48
CA GLU A 23 14.03 2.29 19.19
C GLU A 23 12.83 2.40 18.24
N LYS A 24 11.60 2.22 18.74
CA LYS A 24 10.37 2.39 17.94
C LYS A 24 10.26 3.79 17.37
N GLU A 25 10.44 4.82 18.19
CA GLU A 25 10.36 6.22 17.73
C GLU A 25 11.38 6.49 16.61
N ASN A 26 12.60 5.97 16.76
CA ASN A 26 13.69 6.14 15.78
C ASN A 26 13.46 5.36 14.47
N ILE A 27 12.89 4.16 14.53
CA ILE A 27 12.66 3.31 13.34
C ILE A 27 11.34 3.63 12.63
N ASN A 28 10.38 4.29 13.29
CA ASN A 28 9.08 4.63 12.71
C ASN A 28 9.18 5.35 11.34
N PRO A 29 10.04 6.36 11.14
CA PRO A 29 10.23 6.99 9.83
C PRO A 29 10.69 5.99 8.76
N VAL A 30 11.55 5.04 9.12
CA VAL A 30 12.04 3.99 8.21
C VAL A 30 10.90 3.07 7.78
N PHE A 31 10.02 2.68 8.72
CA PHE A 31 8.82 1.90 8.41
C PHE A 31 7.82 2.66 7.53
N GLN A 32 7.67 3.98 7.72
CA GLN A 32 6.76 4.82 6.91
C GLN A 32 7.28 5.05 5.49
N GLN A 33 8.60 5.24 5.33
CA GLN A 33 9.17 5.65 4.07
C GLN A 33 9.59 4.48 3.18
N SER A 34 10.04 3.37 3.76
CA SER A 34 10.56 2.25 2.99
C SER A 34 9.46 1.42 2.32
N SER A 35 9.55 1.25 1.01
CA SER A 35 8.72 0.33 0.23
C SER A 35 9.23 -1.12 0.27
N SER A 36 10.50 -1.35 0.61
CA SER A 36 11.14 -2.68 0.61
C SER A 36 11.22 -3.28 2.01
N CYS A 37 10.72 -4.50 2.19
CA CYS A 37 10.86 -5.23 3.44
C CYS A 37 12.32 -5.61 3.71
N ASP A 38 13.06 -6.07 2.69
CA ASP A 38 14.45 -6.49 2.85
C ASP A 38 15.36 -5.34 3.29
N ALA A 39 15.14 -4.14 2.72
CA ALA A 39 15.88 -2.94 3.11
C ALA A 39 15.62 -2.56 4.58
N VAL A 40 14.39 -2.77 5.06
CA VAL A 40 14.06 -2.54 6.49
C VAL A 40 14.71 -3.59 7.37
N MET A 41 14.70 -4.86 6.98
CA MET A 41 15.38 -5.93 7.73
C MET A 41 16.88 -5.65 7.83
N GLU A 42 17.52 -5.28 6.72
CA GLU A 42 18.94 -4.96 6.66
C GLU A 42 19.26 -3.76 7.56
N HIS A 43 18.51 -2.67 7.45
CA HIS A 43 18.69 -1.50 8.31
C HIS A 43 18.56 -1.87 9.80
N VAL A 44 17.54 -2.66 10.17
CA VAL A 44 17.32 -3.05 11.57
C VAL A 44 18.43 -3.96 12.07
N ARG A 45 18.90 -4.89 11.23
CA ARG A 45 20.03 -5.78 11.55
C ARG A 45 21.31 -4.98 11.77
N HIS A 46 21.57 -3.96 10.97
CA HIS A 46 22.77 -3.12 11.10
C HIS A 46 22.70 -2.16 12.29
N THR A 47 21.55 -1.50 12.49
CA THR A 47 21.40 -0.47 13.52
C THR A 47 21.16 -1.04 14.92
N TYR A 48 20.29 -2.06 15.02
CA TYR A 48 19.82 -2.58 16.32
C TYR A 48 20.29 -4.00 16.61
N GLN A 49 20.98 -4.66 15.66
CA GLN A 49 21.39 -6.07 15.75
C GLN A 49 20.22 -7.04 15.98
N LYS A 50 19.04 -6.71 15.43
CA LYS A 50 17.81 -7.52 15.53
C LYS A 50 17.48 -8.16 14.18
N GLU A 51 16.99 -9.39 14.23
CA GLU A 51 16.62 -10.18 13.04
C GLU A 51 15.10 -10.19 12.91
N LEU A 52 14.53 -9.19 12.22
CA LEU A 52 13.08 -9.14 12.01
C LEU A 52 12.62 -10.18 11.00
N ILE A 53 11.38 -10.64 11.15
CA ILE A 53 10.66 -11.39 10.11
C ILE A 53 9.63 -10.50 9.42
N SER A 54 9.13 -10.94 8.25
CA SER A 54 8.18 -10.16 7.44
C SER A 54 6.92 -9.77 8.22
N ASP A 55 6.48 -10.62 9.15
CA ASP A 55 5.33 -10.35 10.01
C ASP A 55 5.58 -9.20 11.00
N ASP A 56 6.81 -9.05 11.53
CA ASP A 56 7.15 -7.93 12.40
C ASP A 56 7.05 -6.61 11.64
N ILE A 57 7.58 -6.58 10.42
CA ILE A 57 7.53 -5.40 9.54
C ILE A 57 6.09 -5.05 9.21
N ARG A 58 5.26 -6.04 8.86
CA ARG A 58 3.85 -5.85 8.58
C ARG A 58 3.10 -5.26 9.78
N ASN A 59 3.34 -5.81 10.97
CA ASN A 59 2.73 -5.34 12.22
C ASN A 59 3.20 -3.93 12.62
N MET A 60 4.49 -3.62 12.41
CA MET A 60 5.02 -2.28 12.66
C MET A 60 4.44 -1.29 11.66
N LYS A 61 4.48 -1.58 10.35
CA LYS A 61 3.88 -0.73 9.32
C LYS A 61 2.39 -0.47 9.55
N SER A 62 1.63 -1.44 10.06
CA SER A 62 0.23 -1.21 10.40
C SER A 62 0.03 -0.27 11.59
N LYS A 63 0.96 -0.26 12.56
CA LYS A 63 0.91 0.63 13.73
C LYS A 63 1.40 2.04 13.43
N VAL A 64 2.35 2.16 12.50
CA VAL A 64 2.92 3.43 12.05
C VAL A 64 2.22 3.95 10.79
N ALA A 65 1.14 3.28 10.37
CA ALA A 65 0.32 3.68 9.24
C ALA A 65 -0.09 5.15 9.41
N VAL A 66 0.15 5.94 8.38
CA VAL A 66 -0.13 7.38 8.41
C VAL A 66 -1.62 7.57 8.65
N ALA A 67 -1.97 8.10 9.82
CA ALA A 67 -3.32 8.55 10.10
C ALA A 67 -3.51 9.90 9.41
N PHE A 68 -4.39 9.92 8.42
CA PHE A 68 -4.78 11.16 7.76
C PHE A 68 -5.99 11.77 8.47
N GLY A 69 -5.89 13.04 8.84
CA GLY A 69 -6.97 13.79 9.49
C GLY A 69 -8.03 14.29 8.51
N SER A 70 -7.74 14.30 7.21
CA SER A 70 -8.70 14.71 6.18
C SER A 70 -8.45 13.99 4.85
N ARG A 71 -9.47 13.99 3.99
CA ARG A 71 -9.35 13.52 2.59
C ARG A 71 -8.24 14.25 1.85
N ASP A 72 -8.12 15.56 2.04
CA ASP A 72 -7.17 16.37 1.28
C ASP A 72 -5.73 16.00 1.64
N GLN A 73 -5.46 15.68 2.91
CA GLN A 73 -4.14 15.13 3.32
C GLN A 73 -3.84 13.79 2.65
N VAL A 74 -4.83 12.89 2.51
CA VAL A 74 -4.67 11.64 1.74
C VAL A 74 -4.33 11.96 0.29
N PHE A 75 -5.03 12.92 -0.31
CA PHE A 75 -4.86 13.26 -1.71
C PHE A 75 -3.50 13.86 -2.00
N ASP A 76 -3.03 14.76 -1.13
CA ASP A 76 -1.71 15.35 -1.24
C ASP A 76 -0.60 14.31 -1.07
N TYR A 77 -0.75 13.40 -0.09
CA TYR A 77 0.17 12.28 0.08
C TYR A 77 0.26 11.39 -1.16
N ILE A 78 -0.87 11.10 -1.83
CA ILE A 78 -0.88 10.32 -3.07
C ILE A 78 -0.20 11.11 -4.21
N ARG A 79 -0.47 12.41 -4.33
CA ARG A 79 0.14 13.29 -5.35
C ARG A 79 1.65 13.36 -5.22
N GLU A 80 2.19 13.40 -4.00
CA GLU A 80 3.64 13.41 -3.77
C GLU A 80 4.34 12.13 -4.27
N ARG A 81 3.64 10.99 -4.16
CA ARG A 81 4.19 9.65 -4.42
C ARG A 81 3.77 9.05 -5.74
N GLY A 82 2.97 9.76 -6.54
CA GLY A 82 2.37 9.21 -7.74
C GLY A 82 1.52 10.22 -8.49
N GLN A 83 0.38 9.75 -8.98
CA GLN A 83 -0.60 10.57 -9.65
C GLN A 83 -1.98 10.29 -9.05
N LEU A 84 -2.73 11.37 -8.84
CA LEU A 84 -4.12 11.35 -8.44
C LEU A 84 -4.95 12.11 -9.47
N ARG A 85 -6.07 11.54 -9.90
CA ARG A 85 -7.09 12.22 -10.69
C ARG A 85 -8.44 12.11 -10.01
N GLU A 86 -9.09 13.24 -9.88
CA GLU A 86 -10.43 13.36 -9.32
C GLU A 86 -11.43 13.64 -10.45
N PHE A 87 -12.57 12.97 -10.39
CA PHE A 87 -13.70 13.18 -11.27
C PHE A 87 -14.89 13.58 -10.42
N HIS A 88 -15.60 14.60 -10.87
CA HIS A 88 -16.75 15.13 -10.15
C HIS A 88 -17.95 15.16 -11.07
N TYR A 89 -19.13 15.03 -10.47
CA TYR A 89 -20.38 15.37 -11.10
C TYR A 89 -20.98 16.59 -10.41
N VAL A 90 -21.83 17.29 -11.14
CA VAL A 90 -22.56 18.45 -10.64
C VAL A 90 -24.01 18.04 -10.46
N GLU A 91 -24.53 18.22 -9.26
CA GLU A 91 -25.94 17.99 -8.93
C GLU A 91 -26.50 19.30 -8.35
N GLY A 92 -27.22 20.05 -9.18
CA GLY A 92 -27.59 21.43 -8.88
C GLY A 92 -26.35 22.31 -8.72
N ASN A 93 -26.22 22.99 -7.58
CA ASN A 93 -25.07 23.84 -7.24
C ASN A 93 -23.98 23.10 -6.45
N VAL A 94 -24.10 21.78 -6.26
CA VAL A 94 -23.16 20.98 -5.47
C VAL A 94 -22.26 20.15 -6.39
N ARG A 95 -20.95 20.32 -6.25
CA ARG A 95 -19.94 19.49 -6.92
C ARG A 95 -19.56 18.31 -6.03
N ARG A 96 -19.89 17.08 -6.45
CA ARG A 96 -19.61 15.85 -5.70
C ARG A 96 -18.58 15.00 -6.41
N LEU A 97 -17.69 14.37 -5.64
CA LEU A 97 -16.69 13.45 -6.15
C LEU A 97 -17.38 12.14 -6.58
N SER A 98 -17.25 11.75 -7.84
CA SER A 98 -17.78 10.48 -8.37
C SER A 98 -16.71 9.40 -8.44
N ARG A 99 -15.49 9.77 -8.83
CA ARG A 99 -14.41 8.81 -9.04
C ARG A 99 -13.06 9.39 -8.68
N VAL A 100 -12.20 8.55 -8.12
CA VAL A 100 -10.79 8.84 -7.88
C VAL A 100 -9.97 7.76 -8.56
N CYS A 101 -9.01 8.16 -9.39
CA CYS A 101 -8.02 7.25 -9.96
C CYS A 101 -6.65 7.61 -9.45
N PHE A 102 -5.86 6.62 -9.06
CA PHE A 102 -4.50 6.85 -8.59
C PHE A 102 -3.54 5.73 -8.98
N SER A 103 -2.27 6.11 -9.11
CA SER A 103 -1.14 5.23 -9.40
C SER A 103 0.09 5.75 -8.67
N THR A 104 0.94 4.87 -8.17
CA THR A 104 2.27 5.23 -7.67
C THR A 104 3.23 5.54 -8.82
N LYS A 105 4.38 6.16 -8.54
CA LYS A 105 5.44 6.39 -9.54
C LYS A 105 5.89 5.10 -10.24
N ASP A 106 6.06 4.01 -9.50
CA ASP A 106 6.48 2.72 -10.06
C ASP A 106 5.40 2.11 -10.97
N GLN A 107 4.13 2.23 -10.58
CA GLN A 107 3.00 1.78 -11.39
C GLN A 107 2.90 2.56 -12.71
N ILE A 108 3.11 3.88 -12.67
CA ILE A 108 3.15 4.72 -13.88
C ILE A 108 4.31 4.30 -14.78
N ARG A 109 5.49 4.05 -14.20
CA ARG A 109 6.67 3.60 -14.94
C ARG A 109 6.42 2.26 -15.62
N LEU A 110 5.87 1.29 -14.88
CA LEU A 110 5.52 -0.03 -15.41
C LEU A 110 4.53 0.09 -16.58
N ASN A 111 3.51 0.93 -16.44
CA ASN A 111 2.54 1.18 -17.51
C ASN A 111 3.12 1.84 -18.76
N ARG A 112 4.17 2.65 -18.61
CA ARG A 112 4.85 3.26 -19.77
C ARG A 112 5.78 2.25 -20.46
N MET A 113 6.27 1.26 -19.73
CA MET A 113 7.18 0.25 -20.27
C MET A 113 6.44 -0.85 -21.05
N PHE A 114 5.20 -1.18 -20.64
CA PHE A 114 4.38 -2.22 -21.27
C PHE A 114 2.92 -1.76 -21.50
N PRO A 115 2.68 -0.71 -22.30
CA PRO A 115 1.34 -0.16 -22.50
C PRO A 115 0.37 -1.09 -23.24
N GLU A 116 0.86 -2.10 -23.95
CA GLU A 116 0.07 -3.00 -24.80
C GLU A 116 -0.56 -4.20 -24.07
N VAL A 117 -0.09 -4.55 -22.87
CA VAL A 117 -0.58 -5.73 -22.14
C VAL A 117 -1.51 -5.29 -21.02
N VAL A 118 -2.71 -4.81 -21.34
CA VAL A 118 -3.62 -4.19 -20.36
C VAL A 118 -4.85 -5.06 -20.09
N GLY A 119 -5.09 -5.35 -18.81
CA GLY A 119 -6.32 -5.94 -18.29
C GLY A 119 -7.09 -4.95 -17.39
N ILE A 120 -8.40 -5.18 -17.25
CA ILE A 120 -9.26 -4.49 -16.28
C ILE A 120 -9.84 -5.55 -15.35
N ASP A 121 -9.48 -5.48 -14.07
CA ASP A 121 -10.11 -6.28 -13.03
C ASP A 121 -11.10 -5.41 -12.24
N SER A 122 -12.27 -5.94 -11.95
CA SER A 122 -13.28 -5.30 -11.11
C SER A 122 -13.49 -6.14 -9.86
N THR A 123 -13.02 -5.65 -8.72
CA THR A 123 -13.23 -6.32 -7.44
C THR A 123 -14.26 -5.55 -6.63
N TYR A 124 -15.48 -6.10 -6.55
CA TYR A 124 -16.63 -5.44 -5.91
C TYR A 124 -16.58 -5.43 -4.37
N ASN A 125 -15.68 -6.19 -3.73
CA ASN A 125 -15.80 -6.54 -2.30
C ASN A 125 -14.58 -6.20 -1.41
N ILE A 126 -13.60 -5.44 -1.89
CA ILE A 126 -12.35 -5.20 -1.12
C ILE A 126 -12.55 -4.17 0.00
N ASN A 127 -13.44 -3.18 -0.15
CA ASN A 127 -13.63 -2.17 0.88
C ASN A 127 -14.93 -2.40 1.66
N ARG A 128 -14.85 -2.32 2.99
CA ARG A 128 -16.01 -2.34 3.89
C ARG A 128 -16.95 -1.13 3.67
N ALA A 129 -16.54 -0.18 2.84
CA ALA A 129 -17.23 1.06 2.54
C ALA A 129 -18.12 0.99 1.28
N ARG A 130 -18.26 -0.18 0.63
CA ARG A 130 -19.12 -0.43 -0.55
C ARG A 130 -18.83 0.42 -1.79
N PHE A 131 -17.60 0.90 -1.98
CA PHE A 131 -17.16 1.52 -3.23
C PHE A 131 -16.79 0.46 -4.27
N SER A 132 -17.20 0.66 -5.53
CA SER A 132 -16.66 -0.16 -6.63
C SER A 132 -15.19 0.17 -6.84
N THR A 133 -14.33 -0.84 -6.76
CA THR A 133 -12.90 -0.73 -7.03
C THR A 133 -12.58 -1.42 -8.34
N PHE A 134 -11.94 -0.69 -9.25
CA PHE A 134 -11.41 -1.21 -10.50
C PHE A 134 -9.89 -1.12 -10.44
N GLN A 135 -9.23 -2.09 -11.06
CA GLN A 135 -7.79 -2.12 -11.22
C GLN A 135 -7.47 -2.20 -12.70
N ARG A 136 -6.55 -1.34 -13.15
CA ARG A 136 -5.87 -1.57 -14.42
C ARG A 136 -4.64 -2.39 -14.11
N VAL A 137 -4.48 -3.53 -14.77
CA VAL A 137 -3.36 -4.45 -14.55
C VAL A 137 -2.53 -4.60 -15.82
N ILE A 138 -1.26 -4.91 -15.66
CA ILE A 138 -0.39 -5.40 -16.72
C ILE A 138 -0.05 -6.85 -16.45
N THR A 139 -0.15 -7.68 -17.49
CA THR A 139 0.16 -9.10 -17.39
C THR A 139 1.59 -9.34 -17.88
N ASP A 140 2.41 -10.03 -17.09
CA ASP A 140 3.74 -10.44 -17.53
C ASP A 140 3.69 -11.70 -18.42
N ASN A 141 4.83 -12.05 -19.03
CA ASN A 141 4.92 -13.24 -19.90
C ASN A 141 4.67 -14.57 -19.17
N MET A 142 4.53 -14.56 -17.84
CA MET A 142 4.16 -15.73 -17.04
C MET A 142 2.67 -15.72 -16.68
N GLY A 143 1.88 -14.79 -17.23
CA GLY A 143 0.47 -14.66 -16.93
C GLY A 143 0.18 -13.99 -15.58
N ARG A 144 1.18 -13.37 -14.93
CA ARG A 144 0.97 -12.71 -13.62
C ARG A 144 0.52 -11.28 -13.83
N GLU A 145 -0.59 -10.92 -13.22
CA GLU A 145 -1.14 -9.58 -13.26
C GLU A 145 -0.50 -8.67 -12.20
N ARG A 146 -0.12 -7.46 -12.61
CA ARG A 146 0.43 -6.41 -11.74
C ARG A 146 -0.43 -5.16 -11.85
N PRO A 147 -1.07 -4.69 -10.76
CA PRO A 147 -1.87 -3.47 -10.81
C PRO A 147 -1.01 -2.24 -11.07
N VAL A 148 -1.41 -1.45 -12.05
CA VAL A 148 -0.76 -0.21 -12.47
C VAL A 148 -1.64 1.03 -12.28
N MET A 149 -2.91 0.84 -11.95
CA MET A 149 -3.81 1.91 -11.52
C MET A 149 -4.94 1.32 -10.68
N PHE A 150 -5.36 2.05 -9.67
CA PHE A 150 -6.63 1.82 -8.98
C PHE A 150 -7.61 2.93 -9.30
N ALA A 151 -8.89 2.57 -9.45
CA ALA A 151 -9.99 3.51 -9.60
C ALA A 151 -11.10 3.17 -8.60
N TRP A 152 -11.42 4.11 -7.72
CA TRP A 152 -12.56 4.02 -6.82
C TRP A 152 -13.70 4.84 -7.36
N THR A 153 -14.86 4.21 -7.51
CA THR A 153 -16.07 4.87 -7.97
C THR A 153 -17.11 4.84 -6.86
N ALA A 154 -17.61 6.01 -6.49
CA ALA A 154 -18.82 6.14 -5.71
C ALA A 154 -20.00 5.70 -6.58
N ILE A 155 -20.63 4.59 -6.20
CA ILE A 155 -21.89 4.18 -6.83
C ILE A 155 -22.92 5.21 -6.38
N VAL A 156 -23.24 6.17 -7.26
CA VAL A 156 -24.44 6.97 -7.08
C VAL A 156 -25.60 6.05 -7.39
N ALA A 157 -26.47 5.80 -6.41
CA ALA A 157 -27.74 5.12 -6.64
C ALA A 157 -28.66 6.05 -7.43
N SER A 158 -28.37 6.26 -8.72
CA SER A 158 -29.25 6.92 -9.67
C SER A 158 -29.36 6.05 -10.91
N THR A 159 -30.36 5.16 -10.85
CA THR A 159 -31.13 4.67 -12.00
C THR A 159 -30.35 4.45 -13.31
N PHE A 160 -29.77 3.26 -13.44
CA PHE A 160 -29.77 2.58 -14.74
C PHE A 160 -31.24 2.30 -15.11
N LYS A 161 -31.93 3.28 -15.68
CA LYS A 161 -33.09 2.96 -16.53
C LYS A 161 -32.51 2.41 -17.83
N ARG A 162 -32.59 1.09 -17.99
CA ARG A 162 -32.42 0.46 -19.31
C ARG A 162 -33.38 1.16 -20.27
N GLN A 163 -32.84 1.69 -21.37
CA GLN A 163 -33.63 1.95 -22.57
C GLN A 163 -34.11 0.62 -23.14
#